data_AF-A0A1E4AIN7-F1
#
_entry.id   AF-A0A1E4AIN7-F1
#
_cell.length_a   1.000
_cell.length_b   1.000
_cell.length_c   1.000
_cell.angle_alpha   90.00
_cell.angle_beta   90.00
_cell.angle_gamma   90.00
#
_symmetry.space_group_name_H-M   'P 1'
#
loop_
_entity.id
_entity.type
_entity.pdbx_description
1 polymer ?
#
loop_
_entity_poly.entity_id
_entity_poly.type
_entity_poly.pdbx_seq_one_letter_code
_entity_poly.pdbx_strand_id
1 'polypeptide(L)'
;MSHNVDRSAISQVWITSDKMGPLNENLIHFSFGRPGLLRVLFDTTSQSIQGGISFIKGAYAAPTSKGAINPKDGQLYITGFNLWGSSSNGISALQRLRYTGLPSYRPNKFEVGTEGVVIRFDSPLNAETATDPKNFRVKRWNYLRTEEYGSGHYKLDGTPGQETLPVLASYISADKNRFSFCSLI
;
A
#
# COMPACT_ATOMS: atom_id res chain seq x y z
N MET A 1 5.31 1.70 9.65
CA MET A 1 5.53 2.04 8.22
C MET A 1 6.84 2.81 8.08
N SER A 2 7.45 2.81 6.89
CA SER A 2 8.59 3.72 6.62
C SER A 2 8.13 5.17 6.70
N HIS A 3 8.91 6.03 7.37
CA HIS A 3 8.68 7.48 7.40
C HIS A 3 8.57 8.09 5.98
N ASN A 4 9.32 7.54 5.01
CA ASN A 4 9.27 7.98 3.62
C ASN A 4 7.99 7.58 2.88
N VAL A 5 7.18 6.67 3.44
CA VAL A 5 5.89 6.26 2.86
C VAL A 5 4.75 6.97 3.59
N ASP A 6 4.73 6.84 4.91
CA ASP A 6 3.80 7.53 5.78
C ASP A 6 4.55 7.97 7.04
N ARG A 7 4.69 9.28 7.21
CA ARG A 7 5.34 9.89 8.38
C ARG A 7 4.40 10.12 9.55
N SER A 8 3.09 10.00 9.33
CA SER A 8 2.10 10.27 10.37
C SER A 8 0.82 9.50 10.06
N ALA A 9 0.70 8.36 10.74
CA ALA A 9 -0.49 7.53 10.78
C ALA A 9 -1.41 8.02 11.88
N ILE A 10 -2.72 8.05 11.61
CA ILE A 10 -3.68 8.64 12.55
C ILE A 10 -4.91 7.78 12.80
N SER A 11 -5.36 6.99 11.81
CA SER A 11 -6.46 6.04 12.02
C SER A 11 -6.47 4.94 10.97
N GLN A 12 -7.33 3.95 11.21
CA GLN A 12 -7.62 2.86 10.30
C GLN A 12 -9.11 2.55 10.33
N VAL A 13 -9.66 2.03 9.23
CA VAL A 13 -11.05 1.58 9.15
C VAL A 13 -11.16 0.33 8.29
N TRP A 14 -11.96 -0.64 8.72
CA TRP A 14 -12.33 -1.79 7.89
C TRP A 14 -13.46 -1.40 6.93
N ILE A 15 -13.34 -1.78 5.66
CA ILE A 15 -14.44 -1.69 4.71
C ILE A 15 -15.42 -2.83 4.97
N THR A 16 -16.49 -2.54 5.71
CA THR A 16 -17.55 -3.50 6.05
C THR A 16 -18.71 -3.55 5.07
N SER A 17 -18.65 -2.75 3.99
CA SER A 17 -19.64 -2.77 2.91
C SER A 17 -19.18 -3.63 1.74
N ASP A 18 -20.14 -4.22 1.03
CA ASP A 18 -20.00 -4.89 -0.25
C ASP A 18 -20.02 -3.93 -1.47
N LYS A 19 -20.25 -2.62 -1.26
CA LYS A 19 -20.42 -1.59 -2.31
C LYS A 19 -19.13 -0.86 -2.68
N MET A 20 -17.97 -1.31 -2.19
CA MET A 20 -16.67 -0.69 -2.42
C MET A 20 -15.80 -1.47 -3.42
N GLY A 21 -16.36 -2.52 -4.02
CA GLY A 21 -15.73 -3.30 -5.09
C GLY A 21 -14.38 -3.89 -4.67
N PRO A 22 -13.28 -3.57 -5.36
CA PRO A 22 -11.93 -4.05 -5.04
C PRO A 22 -11.45 -3.81 -3.61
N LEU A 23 -12.08 -2.89 -2.87
CA LEU A 23 -11.72 -2.53 -1.51
C LEU A 23 -12.57 -3.23 -0.43
N ASN A 24 -13.56 -4.02 -0.83
CA ASN A 24 -14.40 -4.77 0.12
C ASN A 24 -13.52 -5.58 1.09
N GLU A 25 -13.89 -5.60 2.36
CA GLU A 25 -13.23 -6.35 3.44
C GLU A 25 -11.78 -5.94 3.72
N ASN A 26 -11.28 -4.83 3.17
CA ASN A 26 -9.92 -4.40 3.42
C ASN A 26 -9.82 -3.42 4.58
N LEU A 27 -8.69 -3.49 5.28
CA LEU A 27 -8.28 -2.47 6.23
C LEU A 27 -7.67 -1.30 5.47
N ILE A 28 -8.23 -0.11 5.66
CA ILE A 28 -7.74 1.13 5.08
C ILE A 28 -7.03 1.94 6.16
N HIS A 29 -5.82 2.36 5.84
CA HIS A 29 -4.96 3.19 6.68
C HIS A 29 -4.96 4.64 6.18
N PHE A 30 -4.99 5.59 7.10
CA PHE A 30 -5.08 7.03 6.81
C PHE A 30 -3.71 7.69 7.02
N SER A 31 -3.17 8.28 5.97
CA SER A 31 -1.92 9.06 6.04
C SER A 31 -2.23 10.54 6.18
N PHE A 32 -1.80 11.12 7.29
CA PHE A 32 -1.94 12.54 7.56
C PHE A 32 -0.85 13.36 6.84
N GLY A 33 0.40 12.91 6.96
CA GLY A 33 1.56 13.69 6.50
C GLY A 33 1.61 13.84 4.97
N ARG A 34 1.18 12.80 4.26
CA ARG A 34 0.92 12.80 2.81
C ARG A 34 -0.55 12.42 2.62
N PRO A 35 -1.46 13.41 2.58
CA PRO A 35 -2.89 13.17 2.57
C PRO A 35 -3.28 12.04 1.63
N GLY A 36 -3.83 10.96 2.18
CA GLY A 36 -4.30 9.85 1.38
C GLY A 36 -4.55 8.58 2.15
N LEU A 37 -5.01 7.57 1.40
CA LEU A 37 -5.39 6.28 1.95
C LEU A 37 -4.48 5.17 1.40
N LEU A 38 -4.17 4.21 2.27
CA LEU A 38 -3.43 3.02 1.90
C LEU A 38 -4.28 1.79 2.24
N ARG A 39 -4.43 0.88 1.28
CA ARG A 39 -4.95 -0.46 1.53
C ARG A 39 -3.86 -1.26 2.25
N VAL A 40 -4.19 -1.82 3.41
CA VAL A 40 -3.31 -2.75 4.12
C VAL A 40 -3.50 -4.15 3.54
N LEU A 41 -2.39 -4.82 3.28
CA LEU A 41 -2.31 -6.17 2.76
C LEU A 41 -1.67 -7.07 3.81
N PHE A 42 -2.18 -8.29 3.92
CA PHE A 42 -1.63 -9.29 4.82
C PHE A 42 -1.20 -10.52 4.03
N ASP A 43 0.00 -11.00 4.32
CA ASP A 43 0.42 -12.35 3.96
C ASP A 43 0.47 -13.20 5.23
N THR A 44 -0.42 -14.18 5.29
CA THR A 44 -0.54 -15.14 6.39
C THR A 44 -0.07 -16.53 5.97
N THR A 45 0.59 -16.66 4.81
CA THR A 45 1.06 -17.94 4.28
C THR A 45 2.46 -18.31 4.79
N SER A 46 3.25 -17.32 5.23
CA SER A 46 4.53 -17.52 5.90
C SER A 46 4.40 -17.80 7.40
N GLN A 47 5.47 -18.31 8.04
CA GLN A 47 5.50 -18.60 9.49
C GLN A 47 5.15 -17.39 10.37
N SER A 48 5.48 -16.18 9.91
CA SER A 48 5.08 -14.92 10.56
C SER A 48 4.16 -14.16 9.62
N ILE A 49 3.18 -13.44 10.18
CA ILE A 49 2.33 -12.54 9.39
C ILE A 49 3.19 -11.40 8.85
N GLN A 50 3.18 -11.22 7.52
CA GLN A 50 3.82 -10.09 6.87
C GLN A 50 2.77 -9.05 6.49
N GLY A 51 3.17 -7.77 6.57
CA GLY A 51 2.33 -6.63 6.22
C GLY A 51 2.82 -5.94 4.95
N GLY A 52 1.89 -5.57 4.09
CA GLY A 52 2.14 -4.80 2.87
C GLY A 52 1.15 -3.65 2.74
N ILE A 53 1.41 -2.75 1.81
CA ILE A 53 0.50 -1.65 1.51
C ILE A 53 0.43 -1.33 0.03
N SER A 54 -0.75 -0.86 -0.38
CA SER A 54 -1.01 -0.37 -1.72
C SER A 54 -1.72 0.99 -1.65
N PHE A 55 -1.25 1.97 -2.40
CA PHE A 55 -1.83 3.31 -2.38
C PHE A 55 -3.17 3.35 -3.09
N ILE A 56 -4.19 3.90 -2.42
CA ILE A 56 -5.43 4.31 -3.05
C ILE A 56 -5.18 5.67 -3.69
N LYS A 57 -5.12 5.69 -5.02
CA LYS A 57 -4.92 6.93 -5.78
C LYS A 57 -6.19 7.77 -5.67
N GLY A 58 -6.03 9.03 -5.30
CA GLY A 58 -7.13 9.99 -5.20
C GLY A 58 -6.61 11.40 -4.96
N ALA A 59 -7.51 12.37 -5.09
CA ALA A 59 -7.25 13.74 -4.67
C ALA A 59 -7.79 13.93 -3.25
N TYR A 60 -6.88 14.24 -2.32
CA TYR A 60 -7.21 14.47 -0.92
C TYR A 60 -7.04 15.96 -0.63
N ALA A 61 -8.16 16.66 -0.46
CA ALA A 61 -8.17 18.12 -0.37
C ALA A 61 -7.61 18.64 0.96
N ALA A 62 -7.65 17.80 2.00
CA ALA A 62 -7.07 18.04 3.31
C ALA A 62 -6.46 16.74 3.84
N PRO A 63 -5.65 16.78 4.92
CA PRO A 63 -5.12 15.58 5.53
C PRO A 63 -6.23 14.63 5.93
N THR A 64 -6.05 13.33 5.69
CA THR A 64 -7.06 12.32 6.04
C THR A 64 -6.83 11.86 7.47
N SER A 65 -7.81 12.05 8.35
CA SER A 65 -7.67 11.79 9.79
C SER A 65 -8.53 10.62 10.27
N LYS A 66 -9.79 10.55 9.83
CA LYS A 66 -10.72 9.50 10.24
C LYS A 66 -11.67 9.16 9.11
N GLY A 67 -12.28 7.99 9.17
CA GLY A 67 -13.35 7.64 8.25
C GLY A 67 -14.31 6.62 8.81
N ALA A 68 -15.47 6.51 8.16
CA ALA A 68 -16.52 5.58 8.50
C ALA A 68 -17.29 5.18 7.24
N ILE A 69 -17.79 3.95 7.23
CA ILE A 69 -18.70 3.47 6.19
C ILE A 69 -20.09 4.06 6.47
N ASN A 70 -20.66 4.71 5.47
CA ASN A 70 -22.03 5.21 5.56
C ASN A 70 -23.03 4.06 5.38
N PRO A 71 -23.95 3.81 6.33
CA PRO A 71 -24.86 2.68 6.25
C PRO A 71 -25.90 2.79 5.14
N LYS A 72 -26.17 4.00 4.62
CA LYS A 72 -27.16 4.24 3.57
C LYS A 72 -26.63 3.88 2.18
N ASP A 73 -25.42 4.31 1.84
CA ASP A 73 -24.84 4.11 0.50
C ASP A 73 -23.65 3.13 0.45
N GLY A 74 -23.18 2.67 1.63
CA GLY A 74 -22.06 1.72 1.75
C GLY A 74 -20.69 2.32 1.40
N GLN A 75 -20.59 3.64 1.21
CA GLN A 75 -19.36 4.28 0.77
C GLN A 75 -18.52 4.76 1.96
N LEU A 76 -17.20 4.86 1.76
CA LEU A 76 -16.30 5.38 2.79
C LEU A 76 -16.33 6.92 2.80
N TYR A 77 -16.73 7.49 3.92
CA TYR A 77 -16.61 8.92 4.20
C TYR A 77 -15.36 9.17 5.05
N ILE A 78 -14.65 10.24 4.72
CA ILE A 78 -13.33 10.58 5.25
C ILE A 78 -13.39 12.02 5.73
N THR A 79 -12.92 12.26 6.95
CA THR A 79 -12.73 13.60 7.49
C THR A 79 -11.28 13.84 7.84
N GLY A 80 -10.91 15.11 7.85
CA GLY A 80 -9.70 15.55 8.49
C GLY A 80 -9.45 17.03 8.28
N PHE A 81 -8.40 17.49 8.94
CA PHE A 81 -8.01 18.88 8.96
C PHE A 81 -6.50 18.99 9.06
N ASN A 82 -5.99 20.18 8.76
CA ASN A 82 -4.58 20.44 8.65
C ASN A 82 -3.97 20.84 9.99
N LEU A 83 -2.78 20.31 10.22
CA LEU A 83 -1.90 20.62 11.36
C LEU A 83 -0.46 20.67 10.83
N TRP A 84 0.48 21.07 11.69
CA TRP A 84 1.89 21.05 11.32
C TRP A 84 2.32 19.65 10.87
N GLY A 85 3.09 19.59 9.77
CA GLY A 85 3.61 18.33 9.26
C GLY A 85 2.71 17.59 8.25
N SER A 86 1.71 18.24 7.64
CA SER A 86 1.14 17.76 6.38
C SER A 86 1.75 18.44 5.15
N SER A 87 1.57 17.83 3.98
CA SER A 87 1.88 18.40 2.66
C SER A 87 0.66 19.03 1.98
N SER A 88 -0.52 18.99 2.62
CA SER A 88 -1.75 19.61 2.13
C SER A 88 -1.73 21.14 2.26
N ASN A 89 -2.34 21.82 1.30
CA ASN A 89 -2.69 23.25 1.43
C ASN A 89 -4.13 23.47 1.93
N GLY A 90 -5.01 22.47 1.85
CA GLY A 90 -6.38 22.62 2.34
C GLY A 90 -6.47 22.51 3.86
N ILE A 91 -7.38 23.28 4.45
CA ILE A 91 -7.56 23.40 5.91
C ILE A 91 -8.31 22.22 6.48
N SER A 92 -9.42 21.81 5.87
CA SER A 92 -10.24 20.69 6.30
C SER A 92 -11.10 20.16 5.16
N ALA A 93 -11.52 18.91 5.26
CA ALA A 93 -12.40 18.30 4.27
C ALA A 93 -13.28 17.22 4.89
N LEU A 94 -14.48 17.09 4.32
CA LEU A 94 -15.30 15.88 4.35
C LEU A 94 -15.35 15.34 2.92
N GLN A 95 -14.79 14.16 2.70
CA GLN A 95 -14.68 13.54 1.37
C GLN A 95 -15.40 12.19 1.37
N ARG A 96 -15.90 11.79 0.20
CA ARG A 96 -16.45 10.45 -0.03
C ARG A 96 -15.58 9.74 -1.04
N LEU A 97 -15.02 8.60 -0.64
CA LEU A 97 -14.43 7.63 -1.57
C LEU A 97 -15.53 6.71 -2.07
N ARG A 98 -15.68 6.63 -3.39
CA ARG A 98 -16.69 5.80 -4.06
C ARG A 98 -16.06 4.89 -5.09
N TYR A 99 -16.51 3.63 -5.15
CA TYR A 99 -16.16 2.74 -6.25
C TYR A 99 -16.90 3.14 -7.54
N THR A 100 -16.16 3.26 -8.64
CA THR A 100 -16.68 3.72 -9.94
C THR A 100 -17.19 2.60 -10.83
N GLY A 101 -17.02 1.34 -10.45
CA GLY A 101 -17.28 0.19 -11.33
C GLY A 101 -16.15 -0.11 -12.32
N LEU A 102 -15.10 0.72 -12.37
CA LEU A 102 -13.95 0.53 -13.26
C LEU A 102 -12.92 -0.46 -12.69
N PRO A 103 -12.15 -1.15 -13.56
CA PRO A 103 -11.06 -2.02 -13.14
C PRO A 103 -10.05 -1.34 -12.19
N SER A 104 -9.47 -2.13 -11.27
CA SER A 104 -8.43 -1.70 -10.35
C SER A 104 -7.14 -2.47 -10.61
N TYR A 105 -6.10 -1.76 -11.03
CA TYR A 105 -4.76 -2.30 -11.24
C TYR A 105 -3.84 -2.06 -10.03
N ARG A 106 -4.43 -1.99 -8.84
CA ARG A 106 -3.67 -1.88 -7.58
C ARG A 106 -3.44 -3.27 -6.99
N PRO A 107 -2.26 -3.53 -6.38
CA PRO A 107 -2.04 -4.74 -5.62
C PRO A 107 -3.15 -4.96 -4.59
N ASN A 108 -3.70 -6.18 -4.59
CA ASN A 108 -4.79 -6.61 -3.70
C ASN A 108 -4.37 -7.68 -2.69
N LYS A 109 -3.24 -8.34 -2.96
CA LYS A 109 -2.59 -9.32 -2.08
C LYS A 109 -1.11 -9.42 -2.46
N PHE A 110 -0.29 -9.85 -1.52
CA PHE A 110 1.05 -10.34 -1.81
C PHE A 110 1.32 -11.61 -1.00
N GLU A 111 2.27 -12.41 -1.47
CA GLU A 111 2.77 -13.61 -0.80
C GLU A 111 4.30 -13.62 -0.95
N VAL A 112 5.03 -13.77 0.16
CA VAL A 112 6.49 -13.80 0.18
C VAL A 112 6.96 -15.25 0.14
N GLY A 113 7.78 -15.57 -0.87
CA GLY A 113 8.45 -16.86 -0.99
C GLY A 113 9.95 -16.76 -0.74
N THR A 114 10.64 -17.89 -0.81
CA THR A 114 12.11 -17.97 -0.65
C THR A 114 12.87 -17.29 -1.79
N GLU A 115 12.29 -17.27 -2.99
CA GLU A 115 12.95 -16.78 -4.22
C GLU A 115 12.39 -15.44 -4.72
N GLY A 116 11.35 -14.90 -4.07
CA GLY A 116 10.57 -13.85 -4.69
C GLY A 116 9.32 -13.43 -3.93
N VAL A 117 8.59 -12.49 -4.52
CA VAL A 117 7.27 -12.07 -4.06
C VAL A 117 6.26 -12.26 -5.17
N VAL A 118 5.12 -12.84 -4.83
CA VAL A 118 3.93 -12.90 -5.68
C VAL A 118 3.02 -11.75 -5.30
N ILE A 119 2.55 -10.98 -6.28
CA ILE A 119 1.59 -9.89 -6.11
C ILE A 119 0.35 -10.21 -6.94
N ARG A 120 -0.82 -10.01 -6.35
CA ARG A 120 -2.12 -10.23 -7.01
C ARG A 120 -2.85 -8.92 -7.23
N PHE A 121 -3.73 -8.92 -8.23
CA PHE A 121 -4.50 -7.77 -8.69
C PHE A 121 -5.97 -8.15 -8.86
N ASP A 122 -6.85 -7.16 -8.80
CA ASP A 122 -8.29 -7.33 -9.04
C ASP A 122 -8.63 -7.34 -10.53
N SER A 123 -7.65 -7.08 -11.41
CA SER A 123 -7.87 -6.93 -12.85
C SER A 123 -6.68 -7.47 -13.67
N PRO A 124 -6.94 -8.04 -14.87
CA PRO A 124 -5.91 -8.63 -15.72
C PRO A 124 -4.83 -7.61 -16.12
N LEU A 125 -3.56 -7.96 -15.95
CA LEU A 125 -2.44 -7.15 -16.36
C LEU A 125 -2.11 -7.32 -17.85
N ASN A 126 -1.46 -6.29 -18.41
CA ASN A 126 -0.83 -6.41 -19.72
C ASN A 126 0.42 -7.31 -19.59
N ALA A 127 0.44 -8.39 -20.37
CA ALA A 127 1.49 -9.40 -20.29
C ALA A 127 2.88 -8.83 -20.62
N GLU A 128 3.00 -8.07 -21.72
CA GLU A 128 4.29 -7.50 -22.17
C GLU A 128 4.96 -6.67 -21.10
N THR A 129 4.21 -5.78 -20.44
CA THR A 129 4.74 -4.94 -19.36
C THR A 129 5.02 -5.72 -18.07
N ALA A 130 4.20 -6.73 -17.76
CA ALA A 130 4.35 -7.55 -16.56
C ALA A 130 5.54 -8.52 -16.66
N THR A 131 5.88 -8.99 -17.85
CA THR A 131 6.97 -9.95 -18.08
C THR A 131 8.31 -9.30 -18.41
N ASP A 132 8.40 -7.96 -18.42
CA ASP A 132 9.68 -7.26 -18.57
C ASP A 132 10.24 -6.87 -17.18
N PRO A 133 11.32 -7.54 -16.71
CA PRO A 133 11.97 -7.22 -15.44
C PRO A 133 12.39 -5.75 -15.30
N LYS A 134 12.65 -5.06 -16.42
CA LYS A 134 13.06 -3.65 -16.43
C LYS A 134 11.97 -2.69 -15.95
N ASN A 135 10.72 -3.13 -15.91
CA ASN A 135 9.60 -2.33 -15.38
C ASN A 135 9.53 -2.33 -13.84
N PHE A 136 10.37 -3.12 -13.18
CA PHE A 136 10.34 -3.29 -11.73
C PHE A 136 11.61 -2.75 -11.07
N ARG A 137 11.43 -2.20 -9.87
CA ARG A 137 12.53 -1.77 -8.99
C ARG A 137 12.23 -2.29 -7.60
N VAL A 138 13.14 -3.10 -7.08
CA VAL A 138 13.03 -3.69 -5.76
C VAL A 138 14.15 -3.12 -4.90
N LYS A 139 13.78 -2.71 -3.70
CA LYS A 139 14.74 -2.27 -2.69
C LYS A 139 14.48 -3.01 -1.40
N ARG A 140 15.55 -3.37 -0.70
CA ARG A 140 15.48 -3.97 0.65
C ARG A 140 16.32 -3.16 1.63
N TRP A 141 15.95 -3.25 2.90
CA TRP A 141 16.66 -2.68 4.03
C TRP A 141 16.09 -3.28 5.32
N ASN A 142 16.88 -3.20 6.38
CA ASN A 142 16.47 -3.41 7.77
C ASN A 142 16.20 -2.08 8.45
N TYR A 143 15.47 -2.16 9.57
CA TYR A 143 15.31 -1.05 10.50
C TYR A 143 16.14 -1.32 11.74
N LEU A 144 16.93 -0.32 12.15
CA LEU A 144 17.49 -0.30 13.50
C LEU A 144 16.42 0.24 14.45
N ARG A 145 16.02 -0.57 15.42
CA ARG A 145 15.10 -0.13 16.48
C ARG A 145 15.91 0.45 17.63
N THR A 146 15.71 1.74 17.88
CA THR A 146 16.33 2.51 18.95
C THR A 146 15.26 3.28 19.70
N GLU A 147 15.62 3.84 20.86
CA GLU A 147 14.80 4.82 21.57
C GLU A 147 14.73 6.19 20.86
N GLU A 148 15.71 6.47 20.00
CA GLU A 148 15.75 7.70 19.20
C GLU A 148 14.53 7.81 18.27
N TYR A 149 14.09 9.06 18.04
CA TYR A 149 12.96 9.32 17.16
C TYR A 149 13.28 8.95 15.72
N GLY A 150 12.47 8.05 15.17
CA GLY A 150 12.61 7.55 13.81
C GLY A 150 13.37 6.21 13.75
N SER A 151 13.44 5.63 12.56
CA SER A 151 14.24 4.41 12.34
C SER A 151 14.93 4.53 11.01
N GLY A 152 16.26 4.62 11.05
CA GLY A 152 17.10 4.66 9.86
C GLY A 152 16.94 3.40 9.02
N HIS A 153 17.25 3.52 7.74
CA HIS A 153 17.40 2.38 6.85
C HIS A 153 18.84 1.87 6.93
N TYR A 154 18.96 0.56 7.11
CA TYR A 154 20.24 -0.13 7.18
C TYR A 154 20.26 -1.26 6.17
N LYS A 155 21.41 -1.51 5.55
CA LYS A 155 21.62 -2.69 4.72
C LYS A 155 21.69 -3.94 5.60
N LEU A 156 21.71 -5.12 4.98
CA LEU A 156 21.82 -6.38 5.73
C LEU A 156 23.15 -6.51 6.50
N ASP A 157 24.22 -5.85 6.05
CA ASP A 157 25.52 -5.80 6.72
C ASP A 157 25.56 -4.83 7.92
N GLY A 158 24.45 -4.15 8.23
CA GLY A 158 24.35 -3.19 9.33
C GLY A 158 24.86 -1.79 9.01
N THR A 159 25.34 -1.52 7.79
CA THR A 159 25.72 -0.15 7.38
C THR A 159 24.49 0.69 7.02
N PRO A 160 24.51 2.02 7.22
CA PRO A 160 23.40 2.88 6.81
C PRO A 160 23.13 2.80 5.30
N GLY A 161 21.85 2.65 4.92
CA GLY A 161 21.40 2.71 3.54
C GLY A 161 20.32 1.69 3.16
N GLN A 162 20.06 1.62 1.86
CA GLN A 162 19.18 0.64 1.22
C GLN A 162 19.96 -0.08 0.11
N GLU A 163 19.56 -1.30 -0.20
CA GLU A 163 20.08 -2.06 -1.33
C GLU A 163 19.04 -2.10 -2.44
N THR A 164 19.48 -1.93 -3.70
CA THR A 164 18.64 -2.20 -4.87
C THR A 164 18.89 -3.65 -5.28
N LEU A 165 17.81 -4.42 -5.39
CA LEU A 165 17.91 -5.82 -5.81
C LEU A 165 17.64 -5.94 -7.31
N PRO A 166 18.43 -6.76 -8.04
CA PRO A 166 18.12 -7.08 -9.42
C PRO A 166 16.85 -7.92 -9.48
N VAL A 167 15.96 -7.57 -10.40
CA VAL A 167 14.83 -8.44 -10.77
C VAL A 167 15.31 -9.34 -11.89
N LEU A 168 15.51 -10.62 -11.57
CA LEU A 168 16.12 -11.59 -12.48
C LEU A 168 15.12 -12.09 -13.52
N ALA A 169 13.88 -12.30 -13.09
CA ALA A 169 12.79 -12.73 -13.93
C ALA A 169 11.47 -12.20 -13.37
N SER A 170 10.49 -12.02 -14.26
CA SER A 170 9.11 -11.81 -13.88
C SER A 170 8.18 -12.72 -14.67
N TYR A 171 7.14 -13.19 -13.99
CA TYR A 171 6.16 -14.12 -14.53
C TYR A 171 4.76 -13.59 -14.29
N ILE A 172 3.86 -13.97 -15.18
CA ILE A 172 2.44 -13.66 -15.08
C ILE A 172 1.65 -14.97 -15.10
N SER A 173 0.61 -15.06 -14.27
CA SER A 173 -0.30 -16.22 -14.27
C SER A 173 -1.16 -16.26 -15.54
N ALA A 174 -1.71 -17.44 -15.85
CA ALA A 174 -2.58 -17.64 -17.02
C ALA A 174 -3.82 -16.72 -17.01
N ASP A 175 -4.39 -16.45 -15.82
CA ASP A 175 -5.52 -15.52 -15.62
C ASP A 175 -5.10 -14.03 -15.65
N LYS A 176 -3.81 -13.75 -15.79
CA LYS A 176 -3.18 -12.42 -15.83
C LYS A 176 -3.41 -11.56 -14.58
N ASN A 177 -3.92 -12.13 -13.49
CA ASN A 177 -4.22 -11.42 -12.25
C ASN A 177 -3.13 -11.60 -11.18
N ARG A 178 -2.10 -12.41 -11.45
CA ARG A 178 -0.94 -12.59 -10.58
C ARG A 178 0.32 -12.27 -11.35
N PHE A 179 1.20 -11.56 -10.67
CA PHE A 179 2.54 -11.25 -11.10
C PHE A 179 3.49 -11.80 -10.04
N SER A 180 4.56 -12.44 -10.44
CA SER A 180 5.64 -12.79 -9.53
C SER A 180 6.95 -12.27 -10.09
N PHE A 181 7.86 -11.89 -9.20
CA PHE A 181 9.22 -11.60 -9.57
C PHE A 181 10.19 -12.41 -8.72
N CYS A 182 11.25 -12.88 -9.37
CA CYS A 182 12.37 -13.54 -8.70
C CYS A 182 13.46 -12.51 -8.41
N SER A 183 13.90 -12.48 -7.17
CA SER A 183 14.96 -11.60 -6.68
C SER A 183 15.72 -12.34 -5.58
N LEU A 184 17.02 -12.07 -5.43
CA LEU A 184 17.79 -12.57 -4.29
C LEU A 184 17.35 -11.79 -3.04
N ILE A 185 16.29 -12.27 -2.36
CA ILE A 185 15.71 -11.63 -1.16
C ILE A 185 16.60 -11.85 0.04
#